data_AF-R8ANB4-F1
#
_entry.id   AF-R8ANB4-F1
#
_cell.length_a   1.000
_cell.length_b   1.000
_cell.length_c   1.000
_cell.angle_alpha   90.00
_cell.angle_beta   90.00
_cell.angle_gamma   90.00
#
_symmetry.space_group_name_H-M   'P 1'
#
loop_
_entity.id
_entity.type
_entity.pdbx_description
1 polymer ?
#
loop_
_entity_poly.entity_id
_entity_poly.type
_entity_poly.pdbx_seq_one_letter_code
_entity_poly.pdbx_strand_id
1 'polypeptide(L)'
;MTLDWLEGQENTPAFSLTMEGQDITTKIEKRLKSLTLTDNRGFEADQLDIELDDADGALKLPRRGVGLTLALGWKGQALTPKGRFTVDEIEHSGAPDVLRITARSADFRDTLNIQRDASYHDVTLGDIVTTIAKRNKLEVALDSEMAKTHIKHVDQTNESDGSFLTRLAKQEGAIASVKGGKLLFIRQGQGKTASGKPIPVVTITRAKGDRHRFGLADRGAYTGVTANWLNTREPKKKEQVAVKRKRRTSKPKEPEAKQGEYLMGTEGNVLVLGHTYANKGNAERAAKAAWQKLQRGVATFTIDLARGRADLYPEMPVKVNGFKAEIDGADWLLTTVTHSLNESGYTNTLELEVKIESLEME
;
A
#
# COMPACT_ATOMS: atom_id res chain seq x y z
N MET A 1 -14.90 -36.15 21.56
CA MET A 1 -15.20 -36.13 20.11
C MET A 1 -16.62 -35.59 20.00
N THR A 2 -16.76 -34.28 19.91
CA THR A 2 -18.07 -33.63 19.71
C THR A 2 -18.53 -33.95 18.29
N LEU A 3 -19.76 -34.44 18.16
CA LEU A 3 -20.34 -34.85 16.88
C LEU A 3 -20.88 -33.60 16.19
N ASP A 4 -20.02 -32.87 15.47
CA ASP A 4 -20.31 -31.58 14.83
C ASP A 4 -21.53 -31.59 13.87
N TRP A 5 -22.00 -32.75 13.41
CA TRP A 5 -23.19 -32.90 12.56
C TRP A 5 -24.52 -32.98 13.35
N LEU A 6 -24.46 -33.18 14.67
CA LEU A 6 -25.62 -33.19 15.58
C LEU A 6 -25.84 -31.82 16.24
N GLU A 7 -24.75 -31.11 16.55
CA GLU A 7 -24.81 -29.78 17.19
C GLU A 7 -24.86 -28.64 16.17
N GLY A 8 -24.43 -28.89 14.92
CA GLY A 8 -24.33 -27.89 13.87
C GLY A 8 -23.20 -26.91 14.19
N GLN A 9 -22.16 -26.86 13.35
CA GLN A 9 -21.16 -25.82 13.51
C GLN A 9 -21.81 -24.46 13.22
N GLU A 10 -21.99 -23.63 14.26
CA GLU A 10 -22.56 -22.29 14.13
C GLU A 10 -21.60 -21.40 13.35
N ASN A 11 -21.71 -21.45 12.02
CA ASN A 11 -20.94 -20.64 11.09
C ASN A 11 -21.64 -19.31 10.85
N THR A 12 -21.98 -18.63 11.94
CA THR A 12 -22.58 -17.30 11.90
C THR A 12 -21.44 -16.27 11.93
N PRO A 13 -21.32 -15.43 10.89
CA PRO A 13 -20.41 -14.30 10.95
C PRO A 13 -20.71 -13.39 12.14
N ALA A 14 -19.67 -12.74 12.67
CA ALA A 14 -19.83 -11.75 13.72
C ALA A 14 -18.99 -10.52 13.40
N PHE A 15 -19.51 -9.37 13.78
CA PHE A 15 -18.78 -8.11 13.73
C PHE A 15 -19.03 -7.33 15.01
N SER A 16 -18.17 -6.36 15.29
CA SER A 16 -18.41 -5.32 16.27
C SER A 16 -18.16 -3.99 15.62
N LEU A 17 -19.11 -3.07 15.80
CA LEU A 17 -19.03 -1.71 15.30
C LEU A 17 -19.29 -0.75 16.44
N THR A 18 -18.29 0.07 16.75
CA THR A 18 -18.43 1.16 17.72
C THR A 18 -18.38 2.51 17.01
N MET A 19 -19.24 3.43 17.44
CA MET A 19 -19.32 4.80 16.94
C MET A 19 -19.01 5.75 18.09
N GLU A 20 -17.95 6.55 17.95
CA GLU A 20 -17.43 7.43 19.02
C GLU A 20 -17.23 6.72 20.38
N GLY A 21 -16.85 5.44 20.35
CA GLY A 21 -16.65 4.61 21.54
C GLY A 21 -17.91 3.98 22.12
N GLN A 22 -19.09 4.26 21.58
CA GLN A 22 -20.33 3.57 21.93
C GLN A 22 -20.56 2.38 21.01
N ASP A 23 -20.85 1.22 21.59
CA ASP A 23 -21.20 0.03 20.81
C ASP A 23 -22.58 0.18 20.17
N ILE A 24 -22.62 0.08 18.85
CA ILE A 24 -23.84 0.16 18.03
C ILE A 24 -24.17 -1.15 17.33
N THR A 25 -23.39 -2.22 17.58
CA THR A 25 -23.45 -3.50 16.87
C THR A 25 -24.87 -4.06 16.80
N THR A 26 -25.55 -4.21 17.94
CA THR A 26 -26.90 -4.80 18.02
C THR A 26 -27.99 -3.98 17.34
N LYS A 27 -27.78 -2.66 17.20
CA LYS A 27 -28.72 -1.77 16.49
C LYS A 27 -28.55 -1.90 14.98
N ILE A 28 -27.30 -2.01 14.54
CA ILE A 28 -26.92 -2.12 13.13
C ILE A 28 -27.22 -3.52 12.59
N GLU A 29 -26.93 -4.57 13.36
CA GLU A 29 -27.07 -5.98 12.96
C GLU A 29 -28.46 -6.31 12.40
N LYS A 30 -29.53 -5.75 12.99
CA LYS A 30 -30.91 -5.99 12.55
C LYS A 30 -31.27 -5.38 11.20
N ARG A 31 -30.50 -4.38 10.76
CA ARG A 31 -30.72 -3.62 9.53
C ARG A 31 -29.59 -3.79 8.53
N LEU A 32 -28.55 -4.53 8.88
CA LEU A 32 -27.36 -4.65 8.05
C LEU A 32 -27.67 -5.48 6.81
N LYS A 33 -27.56 -4.85 5.64
CA LYS A 33 -27.66 -5.54 4.34
C LYS A 33 -26.28 -6.02 3.89
N SER A 34 -25.29 -5.13 3.98
CA SER A 34 -23.91 -5.46 3.66
C SER A 34 -22.92 -4.61 4.46
N LEU A 35 -21.78 -5.19 4.76
CA LEU A 35 -20.60 -4.52 5.28
C LEU A 35 -19.40 -4.99 4.48
N THR A 36 -18.73 -4.05 3.81
CA THR A 36 -17.54 -4.32 3.01
C THR A 36 -16.36 -3.51 3.54
N LEU A 37 -15.26 -4.17 3.87
CA LEU A 37 -14.00 -3.51 4.21
C LEU A 37 -12.97 -3.86 3.13
N THR A 38 -12.41 -2.85 2.48
CA THR A 38 -11.29 -3.00 1.54
C THR A 38 -10.02 -2.52 2.22
N ASP A 39 -9.16 -3.46 2.62
CA ASP A 39 -7.83 -3.19 3.16
C ASP A 39 -6.82 -3.12 2.00
N ASN A 40 -6.20 -1.95 1.82
CA ASN A 40 -5.24 -1.68 0.76
C ASN A 40 -3.81 -1.62 1.33
N ARG A 41 -2.82 -1.89 0.48
CA ARG A 41 -1.42 -1.64 0.82
C ARG A 41 -1.06 -0.16 0.66
N GLY A 42 -0.29 0.35 1.61
CA GLY A 42 0.30 1.68 1.54
C GLY A 42 -0.60 2.83 1.93
N PHE A 43 -0.47 3.95 1.20
CA PHE A 43 -1.21 5.20 1.42
C PHE A 43 -2.52 5.26 0.61
N GLU A 44 -2.93 4.14 0.03
CA GLU A 44 -4.31 3.99 -0.42
C GLU A 44 -5.17 3.80 0.84
N ALA A 45 -6.23 4.60 0.97
CA ALA A 45 -7.07 4.56 2.16
C ALA A 45 -7.86 3.25 2.20
N ASP A 46 -7.83 2.57 3.34
CA ASP A 46 -8.77 1.49 3.62
C ASP A 46 -10.19 2.10 3.63
N GLN A 47 -11.14 1.41 2.99
CA GLN A 47 -12.51 1.87 2.83
C GLN A 47 -13.48 0.88 3.48
N LEU A 48 -14.40 1.41 4.28
CA LEU A 48 -15.49 0.70 4.90
C LEU A 48 -16.82 1.20 4.33
N ASP A 49 -17.54 0.32 3.64
CA ASP A 49 -18.89 0.54 3.15
C ASP A 49 -19.88 -0.24 4.03
N ILE A 50 -20.94 0.43 4.48
CA ILE A 50 -22.03 -0.18 5.25
C ILE A 50 -23.34 0.19 4.57
N GLU A 51 -24.15 -0.82 4.26
CA GLU A 51 -25.50 -0.65 3.73
C GLU A 51 -26.53 -1.13 4.74
N LEU A 52 -27.49 -0.26 5.05
CA LEU A 52 -28.54 -0.50 6.03
C LEU A 52 -29.93 -0.39 5.38
N ASP A 53 -30.83 -1.25 5.83
CA ASP A 53 -32.25 -1.19 5.52
C ASP A 53 -32.94 -0.04 6.27
N ASP A 54 -33.52 0.88 5.51
CA ASP A 54 -34.28 2.03 6.01
C ASP A 54 -35.71 2.07 5.45
N ALA A 55 -36.28 0.91 5.12
CA ALA A 55 -37.65 0.80 4.60
C ALA A 55 -38.74 1.41 5.51
N ASP A 56 -38.46 1.60 6.79
CA ASP A 56 -39.35 2.25 7.76
C ASP A 56 -38.99 3.71 8.08
N GLY A 57 -37.93 4.25 7.44
CA GLY A 57 -37.43 5.62 7.63
C GLY A 57 -36.99 5.92 9.07
N ALA A 58 -36.66 4.90 9.86
CA ALA A 58 -36.31 5.05 11.27
C ALA A 58 -34.84 5.44 11.48
N LEU A 59 -33.97 5.27 10.48
CA LEU A 59 -32.56 5.59 10.61
C LEU A 59 -32.33 7.10 10.53
N LYS A 60 -31.57 7.61 11.50
CA LYS A 60 -31.04 8.97 11.42
C LYS A 60 -29.73 8.93 10.65
N LEU A 61 -29.57 9.86 9.71
CA LEU A 61 -28.32 10.06 9.01
C LEU A 61 -27.21 10.41 10.03
N PRO A 62 -26.09 9.67 10.05
CA PRO A 62 -24.96 10.01 10.90
C PRO A 62 -24.35 11.35 10.45
N ARG A 63 -23.51 11.95 11.31
CA ARG A 63 -22.74 13.14 10.90
C ARG A 63 -21.49 12.68 10.14
N ARG A 64 -21.10 13.44 9.13
CA ARG A 64 -19.78 13.32 8.51
C ARG A 64 -18.70 13.64 9.55
N GLY A 65 -17.57 12.96 9.47
CA GLY A 65 -16.46 13.10 10.42
C GLY A 65 -16.56 12.22 11.67
N VAL A 66 -17.65 11.47 11.83
CA VAL A 66 -17.82 10.55 12.97
C VAL A 66 -16.87 9.36 12.83
N GLY A 67 -16.24 8.98 13.95
CA GLY A 67 -15.31 7.85 14.00
C GLY A 67 -16.03 6.51 14.25
N LEU A 68 -15.76 5.54 13.39
CA LEU A 68 -16.18 4.14 13.49
C LEU A 68 -14.99 3.25 13.82
N THR A 69 -15.15 2.24 14.68
CA THR A 69 -14.13 1.19 14.89
C THR A 69 -14.76 -0.15 14.59
N LEU A 70 -14.13 -0.91 13.69
CA LEU A 70 -14.63 -2.19 13.21
C LEU A 70 -13.79 -3.34 13.75
N ALA A 71 -14.44 -4.43 14.12
CA ALA A 71 -13.82 -5.75 14.27
C ALA A 71 -14.67 -6.80 13.55
N LEU A 72 -14.01 -7.79 12.94
CA LEU A 72 -14.65 -8.86 12.15
C LEU A 72 -14.24 -10.25 12.67
N GLY A 73 -15.10 -11.23 12.50
CA GLY A 73 -14.82 -12.61 12.87
C GLY A 73 -16.02 -13.53 12.74
N TRP A 74 -16.03 -14.57 13.56
CA TRP A 74 -17.08 -15.57 13.64
C TRP A 74 -17.63 -15.61 15.05
N LYS A 75 -18.93 -15.88 15.19
CA LYS A 75 -19.58 -16.05 16.48
C LYS A 75 -18.87 -17.15 17.30
N GLY A 76 -18.70 -16.91 18.59
CA GLY A 76 -17.95 -17.81 19.49
C GLY A 76 -16.42 -17.70 19.40
N GLN A 77 -15.88 -16.86 18.53
CA GLN A 77 -14.44 -16.58 18.43
C GLN A 77 -14.13 -15.13 18.81
N ALA A 78 -12.87 -14.85 19.16
CA ALA A 78 -12.43 -13.48 19.36
C ALA A 78 -12.48 -12.71 18.03
N LEU A 79 -13.15 -11.55 18.02
CA LEU A 79 -13.19 -10.68 16.85
C LEU A 79 -11.82 -10.05 16.62
N THR A 80 -11.41 -9.97 15.36
CA THR A 80 -10.15 -9.33 14.97
C THR A 80 -10.39 -7.85 14.70
N PRO A 81 -9.71 -6.93 15.43
CA PRO A 81 -9.80 -5.51 15.17
C PRO A 81 -9.30 -5.17 13.76
N LYS A 82 -10.08 -4.37 13.02
CA LYS A 82 -9.76 -3.92 11.66
C LYS A 82 -9.35 -2.46 11.57
N GLY A 83 -9.50 -1.70 12.64
CA GLY A 83 -9.02 -0.33 12.74
C GLY A 83 -10.16 0.67 12.88
N ARG A 84 -9.80 1.95 12.74
CA ARG A 84 -10.69 3.09 12.90
C ARG A 84 -10.88 3.80 11.57
N PHE A 85 -12.13 4.12 11.26
CA PHE A 85 -12.57 4.78 10.04
C PHE A 85 -13.32 6.06 10.40
N THR A 86 -13.30 7.04 9.51
CA THR A 86 -14.03 8.30 9.64
C THR A 86 -15.06 8.36 8.52
N VAL A 87 -16.33 8.56 8.87
CA VAL A 87 -17.43 8.69 7.89
C VAL A 87 -17.19 9.90 7.00
N ASP A 88 -17.10 9.69 5.69
CA ASP A 88 -16.82 10.76 4.73
C ASP A 88 -18.01 11.04 3.82
N GLU A 89 -18.78 10.03 3.44
CA GLU A 89 -19.92 10.09 2.54
C GLU A 89 -21.11 9.30 3.07
N ILE A 90 -22.30 9.84 2.83
CA ILE A 90 -23.59 9.27 3.25
C ILE A 90 -24.54 9.42 2.07
N GLU A 91 -25.11 8.31 1.63
CA GLU A 91 -26.05 8.25 0.52
C GLU A 91 -27.33 7.56 0.99
N HIS A 92 -28.48 8.03 0.52
CA HIS A 92 -29.76 7.38 0.73
C HIS A 92 -30.45 7.19 -0.62
N SER A 93 -30.74 5.95 -0.99
CA SER A 93 -31.48 5.61 -2.21
C SER A 93 -32.91 5.22 -1.88
N GLY A 94 -33.84 5.39 -2.82
CA GLY A 94 -35.23 4.95 -2.68
C GLY A 94 -35.46 3.51 -3.14
N ALA A 95 -36.60 2.93 -2.75
CA ALA A 95 -37.21 1.67 -3.19
C ALA A 95 -36.24 0.59 -3.77
N PRO A 96 -35.70 -0.31 -2.94
CA PRO A 96 -35.81 -0.30 -1.47
C PRO A 96 -35.05 0.87 -0.86
N ASP A 97 -35.59 1.42 0.23
CA ASP A 97 -34.95 2.54 0.94
C ASP A 97 -33.69 2.02 1.66
N VAL A 98 -32.53 2.53 1.26
CA VAL A 98 -31.23 2.05 1.73
C VAL A 98 -30.36 3.23 2.13
N LEU A 99 -29.80 3.16 3.33
CA LEU A 99 -28.79 4.07 3.81
C LEU A 99 -27.40 3.46 3.60
N ARG A 100 -26.58 4.09 2.76
CA ARG A 100 -25.18 3.72 2.53
C ARG A 100 -24.26 4.71 3.24
N ILE A 101 -23.35 4.17 4.05
CA ILE A 101 -22.35 4.92 4.80
C ILE A 101 -20.98 4.48 4.30
N THR A 102 -20.23 5.41 3.74
CA THR A 102 -18.83 5.21 3.38
C THR A 102 -17.96 5.86 4.44
N ALA A 103 -16.93 5.15 4.87
CA ALA A 103 -15.94 5.63 5.81
C ALA A 103 -14.54 5.24 5.34
N ARG A 104 -13.57 6.14 5.51
CA ARG A 104 -12.17 5.91 5.14
C ARG A 104 -11.30 5.86 6.38
N SER A 105 -10.16 5.18 6.30
CA SER A 105 -9.24 5.06 7.44
C SER A 105 -8.96 6.42 8.11
N ALA A 106 -9.23 6.49 9.42
CA ALA A 106 -9.09 7.71 10.22
C ALA A 106 -7.63 8.14 10.40
N ASP A 107 -6.70 7.25 10.08
CA ASP A 107 -5.26 7.45 10.16
C ASP A 107 -4.75 8.45 9.09
N PHE A 108 -5.57 8.76 8.07
CA PHE A 108 -5.37 9.92 7.18
C PHE A 108 -5.83 11.21 7.88
N ARG A 109 -5.05 11.67 8.85
CA ARG A 109 -5.30 12.95 9.53
C ARG A 109 -5.41 14.08 8.51
N ASP A 110 -6.30 15.05 8.75
CA ASP A 110 -6.41 16.26 7.92
C ASP A 110 -5.05 16.90 7.66
N THR A 111 -4.15 16.87 8.66
CA THR A 111 -2.80 17.42 8.56
C THR A 111 -1.91 16.75 7.51
N LEU A 112 -2.11 15.46 7.22
CA LEU A 112 -1.39 14.74 6.17
C LEU A 112 -1.83 15.17 4.76
N ASN A 113 -3.04 15.74 4.65
CA ASN A 113 -3.63 16.20 3.40
C ASN A 113 -3.37 17.69 3.14
N ILE A 114 -2.84 18.43 4.10
CA ILE A 114 -2.47 19.86 3.93
C ILE A 114 -1.28 19.96 2.98
N GLN A 115 -1.45 20.68 1.87
CA GLN A 115 -0.38 21.01 0.92
C GLN A 115 0.68 21.91 1.57
N ARG A 116 1.95 21.63 1.30
CA ARG A 116 3.08 22.32 1.91
C ARG A 116 4.26 22.47 0.97
N ASP A 117 5.09 23.45 1.31
CA ASP A 117 6.43 23.64 0.76
C ASP A 117 7.47 23.37 1.83
N ALA A 118 8.36 22.41 1.59
CA ALA A 118 9.50 22.09 2.43
C ALA A 118 10.64 21.55 1.55
N SER A 119 11.87 21.88 1.93
CA SER A 119 13.06 21.40 1.23
C SER A 119 13.93 20.60 2.20
N TYR A 120 14.35 19.42 1.76
CA TYR A 120 15.18 18.51 2.52
C TYR A 120 16.53 18.39 1.81
N HIS A 121 17.62 18.76 2.48
CA HIS A 121 18.96 18.79 1.90
C HIS A 121 19.94 18.04 2.79
N ASP A 122 20.70 17.11 2.21
CA ASP A 122 21.76 16.37 2.89
C ASP A 122 21.28 15.66 4.18
N VAL A 123 20.06 15.10 4.14
CA VAL A 123 19.42 14.41 5.27
C VAL A 123 19.21 12.94 4.99
N THR A 124 18.98 12.13 6.03
CA THR A 124 18.58 10.74 5.83
C THR A 124 17.09 10.61 5.57
N LEU A 125 16.69 9.52 4.92
CA LEU A 125 15.29 9.16 4.75
C LEU A 125 14.60 9.02 6.13
N GLY A 126 15.32 8.50 7.13
CA GLY A 126 14.83 8.45 8.51
C GLY A 126 14.52 9.82 9.10
N ASP A 127 15.35 10.83 8.83
CA ASP A 127 15.12 12.21 9.30
C ASP A 127 13.86 12.81 8.67
N ILE A 128 13.66 12.59 7.37
CA ILE A 128 12.47 13.09 6.64
C ILE A 128 11.21 12.45 7.21
N VAL A 129 11.17 11.10 7.29
CA VAL A 129 10.01 10.36 7.80
C VAL A 129 9.73 10.74 9.26
N THR A 130 10.77 10.90 10.09
CA THR A 130 10.63 11.31 11.49
C THR A 130 10.09 12.73 11.63
N THR A 131 10.55 13.66 10.79
CA THR A 131 10.06 15.04 10.77
C THR A 131 8.57 15.08 10.47
N ILE A 132 8.13 14.33 9.46
CA ILE A 132 6.72 14.27 9.06
C ILE A 132 5.88 13.55 10.13
N ALA A 133 6.36 12.45 10.69
CA ALA A 133 5.66 11.73 11.75
C ALA A 133 5.44 12.61 12.99
N LYS A 134 6.48 13.31 13.47
CA LYS A 134 6.37 14.25 14.60
C LYS A 134 5.36 15.36 14.33
N ARG A 135 5.43 15.97 13.14
CA ARG A 135 4.48 17.02 12.71
C ARG A 135 3.04 16.53 12.74
N ASN A 136 2.82 15.29 12.33
CA ASN A 136 1.51 14.66 12.29
C ASN A 136 1.17 13.91 13.58
N LYS A 137 1.96 14.03 14.66
CA LYS A 137 1.82 13.32 15.95
C LYS A 137 1.65 11.80 15.79
N LEU A 138 2.48 11.19 14.95
CA LEU A 138 2.56 9.75 14.69
C LEU A 138 3.88 9.21 15.23
N GLU A 139 3.86 7.95 15.67
CA GLU A 139 5.08 7.21 15.96
C GLU A 139 5.72 6.71 14.66
N VAL A 140 7.04 6.64 14.58
CA VAL A 140 7.74 6.15 13.38
C VAL A 140 7.94 4.64 13.48
N ALA A 141 7.57 3.92 12.43
CA ALA A 141 7.88 2.51 12.23
C ALA A 141 8.61 2.35 10.90
N LEU A 142 9.94 2.42 10.94
CA LEU A 142 10.81 2.48 9.77
C LEU A 142 11.82 1.34 9.80
N ASP A 143 12.06 0.74 8.65
CA ASP A 143 13.12 -0.25 8.47
C ASP A 143 14.52 0.37 8.67
N SER A 144 15.38 -0.31 9.46
CA SER A 144 16.68 0.24 9.87
C SER A 144 17.66 0.48 8.73
N GLU A 145 17.56 -0.27 7.63
CA GLU A 145 18.40 -0.07 6.45
C GLU A 145 17.90 1.11 5.63
N MET A 146 16.58 1.24 5.47
CA MET A 146 15.99 2.42 4.84
C MET A 146 16.27 3.71 5.60
N ALA A 147 16.32 3.66 6.93
CA ALA A 147 16.59 4.82 7.78
C ALA A 147 17.93 5.50 7.46
N LYS A 148 18.94 4.71 7.07
CA LYS A 148 20.29 5.20 6.77
C LYS A 148 20.45 5.74 5.35
N THR A 149 19.44 5.57 4.50
CA THR A 149 19.49 6.02 3.11
C THR A 149 19.66 7.52 3.05
N HIS A 150 20.77 7.97 2.48
CA HIS A 150 21.10 9.38 2.39
C HIS A 150 20.41 10.05 1.20
N ILE A 151 19.70 11.13 1.46
CA ILE A 151 18.97 11.92 0.48
C ILE A 151 19.70 13.24 0.26
N LYS A 152 20.43 13.33 -0.85
CA LYS A 152 21.18 14.55 -1.22
C LYS A 152 20.27 15.77 -1.28
N HIS A 153 19.11 15.63 -1.93
CA HIS A 153 18.10 16.68 -1.99
C HIS A 153 16.76 16.12 -2.44
N VAL A 154 15.68 16.57 -1.81
CA VAL A 154 14.31 16.38 -2.26
C VAL A 154 13.44 17.53 -1.76
N ASP A 155 12.56 18.02 -2.63
CA ASP A 155 11.59 19.05 -2.29
C ASP A 155 10.18 18.45 -2.18
N GLN A 156 9.43 18.93 -1.20
CA GLN A 156 7.99 18.84 -1.09
C GLN A 156 7.47 20.20 -1.56
N THR A 157 6.90 20.29 -2.76
CA THR A 157 6.48 21.57 -3.36
C THR A 157 5.00 21.53 -3.65
N ASN A 158 4.23 22.39 -2.98
CA ASN A 158 2.78 22.38 -2.96
C ASN A 158 2.17 20.96 -2.85
N GLU A 159 2.79 20.12 -2.02
CA GLU A 159 2.49 18.70 -1.93
C GLU A 159 2.11 18.35 -0.49
N SER A 160 1.08 17.55 -0.29
CA SER A 160 0.67 17.11 1.04
C SER A 160 1.69 16.13 1.63
N ASP A 161 1.77 16.04 2.97
CA ASP A 161 2.70 15.10 3.61
C ASP A 161 2.42 13.63 3.18
N GLY A 162 1.14 13.27 2.99
CA GLY A 162 0.74 11.95 2.50
C GLY A 162 1.16 11.70 1.04
N SER A 163 0.95 12.67 0.15
CA SER A 163 1.40 12.56 -1.25
C SER A 163 2.93 12.49 -1.31
N PHE A 164 3.61 13.34 -0.53
CA PHE A 164 5.06 13.40 -0.48
C PHE A 164 5.66 12.08 -0.01
N LEU A 165 5.15 11.51 1.09
CA LEU A 165 5.58 10.21 1.58
C LEU A 165 5.29 9.09 0.58
N THR A 166 4.15 9.13 -0.12
CA THR A 166 3.80 8.16 -1.16
C THR A 166 4.77 8.23 -2.33
N ARG A 167 5.09 9.44 -2.78
CA ARG A 167 6.05 9.67 -3.86
C ARG A 167 7.45 9.22 -3.45
N LEU A 168 7.89 9.60 -2.25
CA LEU A 168 9.19 9.21 -1.70
C LEU A 168 9.28 7.69 -1.54
N ALA A 169 8.25 7.04 -1.01
CA ALA A 169 8.18 5.58 -0.90
C ALA A 169 8.31 4.90 -2.28
N LYS A 170 7.57 5.38 -3.28
CA LYS A 170 7.68 4.88 -4.67
C LYS A 170 9.09 5.04 -5.25
N GLN A 171 9.76 6.17 -5.00
CA GLN A 171 11.13 6.42 -5.45
C GLN A 171 12.15 5.50 -4.77
N GLU A 172 11.90 5.13 -3.51
CA GLU A 172 12.78 4.31 -2.68
C GLU A 172 12.44 2.81 -2.66
N GLY A 173 11.46 2.37 -3.47
CA GLY A 173 11.00 0.97 -3.48
C GLY A 173 10.33 0.53 -2.17
N ALA A 174 9.72 1.47 -1.47
CA ALA A 174 9.02 1.29 -0.22
C ALA A 174 7.51 1.49 -0.36
N ILE A 175 6.83 1.10 0.71
CA ILE A 175 5.46 1.45 1.01
C ILE A 175 5.47 2.32 2.25
N ALA A 176 4.67 3.38 2.21
CA ALA A 176 4.37 4.17 3.37
C ALA A 176 2.86 4.08 3.67
N SER A 177 2.49 3.99 4.94
CA SER A 177 1.11 3.82 5.41
C SER A 177 0.98 4.34 6.83
N VAL A 178 -0.22 4.71 7.27
CA VAL A 178 -0.48 5.04 8.67
C VAL A 178 -1.44 4.01 9.23
N LYS A 179 -1.00 3.26 10.24
CA LYS A 179 -1.84 2.27 10.93
C LYS A 179 -1.64 2.36 12.43
N GLY A 180 -2.74 2.50 13.17
CA GLY A 180 -2.74 2.47 14.63
C GLY A 180 -1.88 3.57 15.25
N GLY A 181 -1.93 4.78 14.68
CA GLY A 181 -1.13 5.92 15.13
C GLY A 181 0.36 5.86 14.79
N LYS A 182 0.80 4.88 13.99
CA LYS A 182 2.18 4.74 13.52
C LYS A 182 2.28 5.04 12.03
N LEU A 183 3.27 5.84 11.64
CA LEU A 183 3.70 5.99 10.26
C LEU A 183 4.66 4.85 9.93
N LEU A 184 4.17 3.89 9.16
CA LEU A 184 4.98 2.79 8.62
C LEU A 184 5.65 3.26 7.35
N PHE A 185 6.95 3.00 7.23
CA PHE A 185 7.72 3.19 6.01
C PHE A 185 8.65 1.98 5.85
N ILE A 186 8.25 1.04 5.00
CA ILE A 186 8.86 -0.30 4.92
C ILE A 186 9.15 -0.66 3.46
N ARG A 187 10.16 -1.50 3.21
CA ARG A 187 10.43 -1.99 1.85
C ARG A 187 9.26 -2.82 1.35
N GLN A 188 8.82 -2.52 0.14
CA GLN A 188 7.70 -3.21 -0.49
C GLN A 188 8.05 -4.67 -0.80
N GLY A 189 7.14 -5.59 -0.48
CA GLY A 189 7.21 -6.97 -0.94
C GLY A 189 8.26 -7.86 -0.27
N GLN A 190 8.84 -7.43 0.85
CA GLN A 190 9.74 -8.29 1.62
C GLN A 190 9.00 -9.28 2.52
N GLY A 191 7.71 -9.05 2.80
CA GLY A 191 6.97 -9.86 3.78
C GLY A 191 7.56 -9.73 5.18
N LYS A 192 8.04 -8.54 5.53
CA LYS A 192 8.65 -8.23 6.84
C LYS A 192 7.90 -7.08 7.47
N THR A 193 7.78 -7.13 8.79
CA THR A 193 7.27 -6.02 9.59
C THR A 193 8.27 -4.85 9.59
N ALA A 194 7.84 -3.67 10.03
CA ALA A 194 8.74 -2.51 10.21
C ALA A 194 9.92 -2.79 11.15
N SER A 195 9.79 -3.76 12.05
CA SER A 195 10.88 -4.22 12.94
C SER A 195 11.85 -5.21 12.27
N GLY A 196 11.66 -5.51 10.97
CA GLY A 196 12.46 -6.48 10.22
C GLY A 196 12.06 -7.94 10.45
N LYS A 197 11.14 -8.23 11.38
CA LYS A 197 10.66 -9.60 11.64
C LYS A 197 9.84 -10.13 10.45
N PRO A 198 10.04 -11.38 10.00
CA PRO A 198 9.25 -11.98 8.93
C PRO A 198 7.78 -12.09 9.34
N ILE A 199 6.89 -11.77 8.40
CA ILE A 199 5.45 -11.97 8.55
C ILE A 199 5.16 -13.46 8.29
N PRO A 200 4.37 -14.12 9.17
CA PRO A 200 4.01 -15.52 8.97
C PRO A 200 3.36 -15.77 7.61
N VAL A 201 3.83 -16.81 6.91
CA VAL A 201 3.29 -17.21 5.62
C VAL A 201 1.93 -17.86 5.82
N VAL A 202 0.94 -17.45 5.04
CA VAL A 202 -0.41 -18.02 5.07
C VAL A 202 -0.59 -19.03 3.94
N THR A 203 -1.11 -20.21 4.24
CA THR A 203 -1.46 -21.20 3.21
C THR A 203 -2.95 -21.16 2.85
N ILE A 204 -3.22 -20.97 1.57
CA ILE A 204 -4.55 -20.98 0.97
C ILE A 204 -4.64 -22.17 0.02
N THR A 205 -5.58 -23.07 0.28
CA THR A 205 -5.80 -24.25 -0.56
C THR A 205 -7.00 -24.02 -1.46
N ARG A 206 -7.05 -24.70 -2.61
CA ARG A 206 -8.18 -24.62 -3.54
C ARG A 206 -9.52 -24.98 -2.88
N ALA A 207 -9.53 -25.83 -1.86
CA ALA A 207 -10.76 -26.19 -1.13
C ALA A 207 -11.33 -25.06 -0.25
N LYS A 208 -10.57 -24.00 0.04
CA LYS A 208 -11.02 -22.86 0.86
C LYS A 208 -11.76 -21.78 0.05
N GLY A 209 -11.73 -21.86 -1.28
CA GLY A 209 -12.32 -20.87 -2.17
C GLY A 209 -13.00 -21.51 -3.39
N ASP A 210 -13.84 -20.75 -4.08
CA ASP A 210 -14.67 -21.25 -5.18
C ASP A 210 -14.26 -20.65 -6.53
N ARG A 211 -13.93 -19.35 -6.56
CA ARG A 211 -13.54 -18.59 -7.75
C ARG A 211 -12.10 -18.11 -7.64
N HIS A 212 -11.35 -18.29 -8.72
CA HIS A 212 -10.00 -17.74 -8.83
C HIS A 212 -9.74 -17.24 -10.25
N ARG A 213 -8.85 -16.25 -10.35
CA ARG A 213 -8.34 -15.72 -11.60
C ARG A 213 -6.83 -15.61 -11.52
N PHE A 214 -6.14 -16.25 -12.45
CA PHE A 214 -4.71 -16.06 -12.65
C PHE A 214 -4.50 -15.24 -13.92
N GLY A 215 -3.77 -14.14 -13.80
CA GLY A 215 -3.34 -13.32 -14.92
C GLY A 215 -1.82 -13.41 -15.02
N LEU A 216 -1.32 -13.96 -16.11
CA LEU A 216 0.07 -13.79 -16.50
C LEU A 216 0.08 -12.75 -17.62
N ALA A 217 0.49 -11.54 -17.28
CA ALA A 217 0.68 -10.51 -18.28
C ALA A 217 2.15 -10.57 -18.71
N ASP A 218 2.39 -10.98 -19.96
CA ASP A 218 3.55 -10.49 -20.67
C ASP A 218 3.38 -8.98 -20.75
N ARG A 219 3.92 -8.24 -19.78
CA ARG A 219 4.38 -6.88 -20.05
C ARG A 219 5.65 -6.95 -20.92
N GLY A 220 5.59 -7.79 -21.96
CA GLY A 220 6.53 -7.97 -23.04
C GLY A 220 6.62 -6.67 -23.80
N ALA A 221 7.46 -5.81 -23.28
CA ALA A 221 7.85 -4.55 -23.85
C ALA A 221 9.09 -4.08 -23.09
N TYR A 222 9.09 -4.12 -21.76
CA TYR A 222 10.17 -3.47 -21.01
C TYR A 222 11.30 -4.43 -20.64
N THR A 223 12.36 -4.39 -21.46
CA THR A 223 13.69 -4.97 -21.21
C THR A 223 14.44 -4.27 -20.07
N GLY A 224 14.08 -3.03 -19.78
CA GLY A 224 14.62 -2.28 -18.66
C GLY A 224 13.79 -1.05 -18.30
N VAL A 225 14.25 -0.29 -17.30
CA VAL A 225 13.73 1.03 -16.93
C VAL A 225 14.86 2.04 -17.00
N THR A 226 14.61 3.13 -17.72
CA THR A 226 15.48 4.29 -17.78
C THR A 226 14.99 5.37 -16.80
N ALA A 227 15.91 5.98 -16.06
CA ALA A 227 15.66 7.24 -15.34
C ALA A 227 16.66 8.33 -15.76
N ASN A 228 16.17 9.55 -15.96
CA ASN A 228 16.98 10.70 -16.36
C ASN A 228 17.31 11.59 -15.16
N TRP A 229 18.52 12.14 -15.08
CA TRP A 229 18.86 13.16 -14.09
C TRP A 229 19.51 14.39 -14.68
N LEU A 230 19.39 15.52 -13.98
CA LEU A 230 20.07 16.79 -14.28
C LEU A 230 20.94 17.20 -13.09
N ASN A 231 22.21 17.52 -13.34
CA ASN A 231 23.12 18.06 -12.34
C ASN A 231 23.23 19.59 -12.51
N THR A 232 22.43 20.34 -11.76
CA THR A 232 22.30 21.81 -11.89
C THR A 232 23.44 22.61 -11.22
N ARG A 233 24.43 21.95 -10.59
CA ARG A 233 25.50 22.64 -9.83
C ARG A 233 26.63 23.23 -10.68
N GLU A 234 26.64 23.04 -12.00
CA GLU A 234 27.58 23.73 -12.91
C GLU A 234 26.92 24.25 -14.20
N PRO A 235 26.34 25.47 -14.19
CA PRO A 235 25.93 26.13 -15.42
C PRO A 235 27.19 26.55 -16.19
N LYS A 236 27.54 25.86 -17.29
CA LYS A 236 28.50 26.45 -18.23
C LYS A 236 27.78 27.61 -18.95
N LYS A 237 28.29 28.83 -18.78
CA LYS A 237 28.10 29.89 -19.80
C LYS A 237 28.52 29.30 -21.15
N LYS A 238 27.71 29.50 -22.19
CA LYS A 238 28.08 29.14 -23.57
C LYS A 238 29.46 29.72 -23.86
N GLU A 239 30.42 28.86 -24.20
CA GLU A 239 31.76 29.28 -24.61
C GLU A 239 31.65 30.03 -25.94
N GLN A 240 31.88 31.35 -25.92
CA GLN A 240 32.36 32.06 -27.10
C GLN A 240 33.82 31.64 -27.30
N VAL A 241 34.13 31.20 -28.52
CA VAL A 241 35.44 30.71 -28.94
C VAL A 241 36.44 31.86 -28.95
N ALA A 242 37.51 31.76 -28.15
CA ALA A 242 38.77 32.47 -28.37
C ALA A 242 39.95 31.64 -27.81
N VAL A 243 41.09 31.72 -28.48
CA VAL A 243 42.12 30.67 -28.60
C VAL A 243 43.39 30.95 -27.79
N LYS A 244 44.01 29.86 -27.24
CA LYS A 244 45.39 29.66 -26.68
C LYS A 244 45.70 30.31 -25.30
N ARG A 245 46.43 29.72 -24.34
CA ARG A 245 47.66 28.86 -24.37
C ARG A 245 47.80 28.00 -23.07
N LYS A 246 48.52 26.87 -23.17
CA LYS A 246 48.73 25.73 -22.22
C LYS A 246 49.54 26.06 -20.94
N ARG A 247 49.16 25.54 -19.74
CA ARG A 247 50.00 24.66 -18.86
C ARG A 247 49.34 24.14 -17.55
N ARG A 248 49.50 22.81 -17.35
CA ARG A 248 49.78 21.99 -16.13
C ARG A 248 48.71 21.62 -15.06
N THR A 249 48.54 20.29 -14.98
CA THR A 249 48.44 19.38 -13.79
C THR A 249 47.23 19.39 -12.87
N SER A 250 46.38 18.36 -13.02
CA SER A 250 45.98 17.38 -12.00
C SER A 250 45.21 16.25 -12.71
N LYS A 251 45.29 14.99 -12.25
CA LYS A 251 44.38 13.93 -12.74
C LYS A 251 42.96 14.33 -12.31
N PRO A 252 42.01 14.56 -13.23
CA PRO A 252 40.63 14.86 -12.84
C PRO A 252 40.00 13.58 -12.29
N LYS A 253 39.34 13.69 -11.14
CA LYS A 253 38.21 12.81 -10.84
C LYS A 253 37.26 12.94 -12.03
N GLU A 254 36.87 11.83 -12.65
CA GLU A 254 35.96 11.85 -13.80
C GLU A 254 34.76 12.76 -13.48
N PRO A 255 34.51 13.81 -14.28
CA PRO A 255 33.40 14.71 -14.03
C PRO A 255 32.10 13.91 -14.17
N GLU A 256 31.29 13.87 -13.10
CA GLU A 256 29.94 13.33 -13.17
C GLU A 256 29.19 14.00 -14.34
N ALA A 257 28.63 13.19 -15.23
CA ALA A 257 27.92 13.69 -16.40
C ALA A 257 26.79 14.66 -15.99
N LYS A 258 26.74 15.83 -16.64
CA LYS A 258 25.81 16.93 -16.32
C LYS A 258 24.35 16.54 -16.48
N GLN A 259 24.09 15.61 -17.39
CA GLN A 259 22.84 14.92 -17.59
C GLN A 259 23.21 13.49 -17.91
N GLY A 260 22.39 12.54 -17.52
CA GLY A 260 22.62 11.16 -17.86
C GLY A 260 21.35 10.34 -17.77
N GLU A 261 21.44 9.19 -18.41
CA GLU A 261 20.43 8.17 -18.48
C GLU A 261 20.94 6.98 -17.67
N TYR A 262 20.13 6.45 -16.75
CA TYR A 262 20.46 5.22 -16.03
C TYR A 262 19.46 4.15 -16.42
N LEU A 263 19.96 3.07 -17.01
CA LEU A 263 19.19 1.90 -17.40
C LEU A 263 19.35 0.80 -16.34
N MET A 264 18.23 0.33 -15.81
CA MET A 264 18.14 -0.91 -15.02
C MET A 264 17.52 -2.00 -15.91
N GLY A 265 18.22 -3.11 -16.15
CA GLY A 265 17.78 -4.19 -17.04
C GLY A 265 18.65 -4.30 -18.28
N THR A 266 18.09 -4.77 -19.39
CA THR A 266 18.77 -4.86 -20.69
C THR A 266 18.27 -3.80 -21.66
N GLU A 267 19.06 -3.53 -22.71
CA GLU A 267 18.66 -2.68 -23.82
C GLU A 267 17.53 -3.33 -24.63
N GLY A 268 16.69 -2.49 -25.27
CA GLY A 268 15.53 -2.93 -26.04
C GLY A 268 14.38 -1.92 -25.89
N ASN A 269 13.17 -2.41 -25.71
CA ASN A 269 12.06 -1.53 -25.35
C ASN A 269 12.17 -1.26 -23.83
N VAL A 270 12.36 0.00 -23.44
CA VAL A 270 12.73 0.41 -22.08
C VAL A 270 11.69 1.39 -21.57
N LEU A 271 11.27 1.23 -20.31
CA LEU A 271 10.33 2.18 -19.70
C LEU A 271 11.11 3.41 -19.27
N VAL A 272 10.93 4.52 -19.98
CA VAL A 272 11.53 5.80 -19.59
C VAL A 272 10.65 6.46 -18.53
N LEU A 273 11.20 6.68 -17.34
CA LEU A 273 10.53 7.45 -16.29
C LEU A 273 10.42 8.91 -16.73
N GLY A 274 9.20 9.41 -16.85
CA GLY A 274 8.94 10.79 -17.30
C GLY A 274 9.41 11.89 -16.33
N HIS A 275 9.81 11.52 -15.11
CA HIS A 275 10.34 12.46 -14.12
C HIS A 275 11.86 12.57 -14.24
N THR A 276 12.35 13.81 -14.28
CA THR A 276 13.78 14.09 -14.26
C THR A 276 14.26 14.30 -12.85
N TYR A 277 15.20 13.48 -12.39
CA TYR A 277 15.70 13.50 -11.03
C TYR A 277 16.82 14.53 -10.83
N ALA A 278 16.94 15.05 -9.62
CA ALA A 278 17.94 16.07 -9.26
C ALA A 278 19.39 15.55 -9.21
N ASN A 279 19.60 14.23 -9.18
CA ASN A 279 20.92 13.62 -9.16
C ASN A 279 20.85 12.14 -9.61
N LYS A 280 22.02 11.60 -9.96
CA LYS A 280 22.19 10.21 -10.43
C LYS A 280 21.67 9.17 -9.42
N GLY A 281 22.04 9.29 -8.15
CA GLY A 281 21.63 8.31 -7.12
C GLY A 281 20.10 8.24 -6.89
N ASN A 282 19.37 9.35 -7.07
CA ASN A 282 17.91 9.33 -7.03
C ASN A 282 17.33 8.63 -8.28
N ALA A 283 17.89 8.89 -9.46
CA ALA A 283 17.47 8.25 -10.70
C ALA A 283 17.70 6.73 -10.66
N GLU A 284 18.88 6.28 -10.19
CA GLU A 284 19.21 4.87 -10.05
C GLU A 284 18.23 4.10 -9.15
N ARG A 285 17.93 4.67 -7.97
CA ARG A 285 17.00 4.06 -7.03
C ARG A 285 15.58 4.01 -7.58
N ALA A 286 15.13 5.08 -8.22
CA ALA A 286 13.81 5.12 -8.82
C ALA A 286 13.67 4.16 -10.01
N ALA A 287 14.71 4.03 -10.86
CA ALA A 287 14.74 3.05 -11.93
C ALA A 287 14.68 1.62 -11.37
N LYS A 288 15.47 1.32 -10.34
CA LYS A 288 15.45 0.02 -9.65
C LYS A 288 14.08 -0.29 -9.03
N ALA A 289 13.47 0.68 -8.35
CA ALA A 289 12.15 0.52 -7.73
C ALA A 289 11.06 0.27 -8.79
N ALA A 290 11.08 1.04 -9.88
CA ALA A 290 10.16 0.86 -11.00
C ALA A 290 10.36 -0.49 -11.70
N TRP A 291 11.60 -0.94 -11.87
CA TRP A 291 11.91 -2.25 -12.43
C TRP A 291 11.36 -3.38 -11.56
N GLN A 292 11.60 -3.32 -10.25
CA GLN A 292 11.04 -4.29 -9.31
C GLN A 292 9.51 -4.29 -9.33
N LYS A 293 8.87 -3.13 -9.42
CA LYS A 293 7.42 -3.02 -9.53
C LYS A 293 6.89 -3.67 -10.82
N LEU A 294 7.57 -3.46 -11.95
CA LEU A 294 7.21 -4.11 -13.21
C LEU A 294 7.25 -5.62 -13.09
N GLN A 295 8.33 -6.15 -12.51
CA GLN A 295 8.53 -7.57 -12.32
C GLN A 295 7.46 -8.17 -11.39
N ARG A 296 7.09 -7.50 -10.28
CA ARG A 296 6.05 -8.02 -9.36
C ARG A 296 4.67 -8.11 -10.01
N GLY A 297 4.35 -7.18 -10.90
CA GLY A 297 3.08 -7.13 -11.63
C GLY A 297 2.99 -8.04 -12.86
N VAL A 298 3.98 -8.90 -13.10
CA VAL A 298 3.98 -9.85 -14.23
C VAL A 298 2.91 -10.92 -14.04
N ALA A 299 2.75 -11.43 -12.82
CA ALA A 299 1.67 -12.35 -12.49
C ALA A 299 0.79 -11.78 -11.38
N THR A 300 -0.52 -11.88 -11.59
CA THR A 300 -1.55 -11.56 -10.60
C THR A 300 -2.38 -12.80 -10.33
N PHE A 301 -2.81 -12.94 -9.09
CA PHE A 301 -3.70 -14.01 -8.69
C PHE A 301 -4.79 -13.45 -7.79
N THR A 302 -6.04 -13.71 -8.12
CA THR A 302 -7.20 -13.34 -7.32
C THR A 302 -7.93 -14.60 -6.90
N ILE A 303 -8.37 -14.67 -5.65
CA ILE A 303 -9.17 -15.78 -5.14
C ILE A 303 -10.25 -15.29 -4.17
N ASP A 304 -11.45 -15.83 -4.32
CA ASP A 304 -12.56 -15.65 -3.39
C ASP A 304 -12.57 -16.80 -2.37
N LEU A 305 -12.44 -16.46 -1.09
CA LEU A 305 -12.55 -17.39 0.03
C LEU A 305 -14.01 -17.51 0.48
N ALA A 306 -14.52 -18.74 0.47
CA ALA A 306 -15.88 -19.04 0.93
C ALA A 306 -16.05 -18.85 2.45
N ARG A 307 -14.97 -19.05 3.22
CA ARG A 307 -14.91 -18.73 4.65
C ARG A 307 -13.95 -17.58 4.89
N GLY A 308 -14.50 -16.43 5.25
CA GLY A 308 -13.76 -15.23 5.61
C GLY A 308 -12.78 -15.44 6.78
N ARG A 309 -11.62 -14.83 6.63
CA ARG A 309 -10.45 -14.86 7.52
C ARG A 309 -10.08 -13.43 7.89
N ALA A 310 -10.42 -13.05 9.11
CA ALA A 310 -10.19 -11.69 9.60
C ALA A 310 -8.70 -11.41 9.92
N ASP A 311 -7.88 -12.46 10.03
CA ASP A 311 -6.44 -12.38 10.27
C ASP A 311 -5.63 -11.94 9.04
N LEU A 312 -6.24 -11.88 7.85
CA LEU A 312 -5.58 -11.44 6.62
C LEU A 312 -5.45 -9.92 6.57
N TYR A 313 -4.29 -9.46 6.10
CA TYR A 313 -3.99 -8.06 5.85
C TYR A 313 -2.93 -7.92 4.73
N PRO A 314 -2.85 -6.77 4.04
CA PRO A 314 -1.87 -6.53 2.98
C PRO A 314 -0.40 -6.72 3.42
N GLU A 315 0.49 -7.04 2.48
CA GLU A 315 1.91 -7.41 2.67
C GLU A 315 2.16 -8.77 3.33
N MET A 316 1.11 -9.57 3.63
CA MET A 316 1.29 -10.95 4.07
C MET A 316 1.80 -11.84 2.93
N PRO A 317 2.86 -12.64 3.15
CA PRO A 317 3.23 -13.71 2.23
C PRO A 317 2.17 -14.81 2.21
N VAL A 318 1.82 -15.28 1.01
CA VAL A 318 0.82 -16.32 0.82
C VAL A 318 1.42 -17.44 -0.04
N LYS A 319 1.16 -18.68 0.37
CA LYS A 319 1.36 -19.87 -0.46
C LYS A 319 0.00 -20.43 -0.86
N VAL A 320 -0.14 -20.73 -2.14
CA VAL A 320 -1.34 -21.34 -2.70
C VAL A 320 -1.08 -22.80 -3.01
N ASN A 321 -2.10 -23.66 -2.89
CA ASN A 321 -1.97 -25.08 -3.16
C ASN A 321 -3.24 -25.66 -3.77
N GLY A 322 -3.07 -26.55 -4.74
CA GLY A 322 -4.14 -27.24 -5.45
C GLY A 322 -4.55 -26.52 -6.73
N PHE A 323 -3.74 -25.59 -7.22
CA PHE A 323 -3.90 -24.95 -8.53
C PHE A 323 -2.89 -25.54 -9.53
N LYS A 324 -2.68 -24.85 -10.66
CA LYS A 324 -1.65 -25.27 -11.63
C LYS A 324 -0.26 -25.11 -11.02
N ALA A 325 0.70 -25.90 -11.49
CA ALA A 325 2.07 -25.94 -10.95
C ALA A 325 2.75 -24.57 -10.97
N GLU A 326 2.49 -23.76 -12.01
CA GLU A 326 3.02 -22.41 -12.15
C GLU A 326 2.46 -21.43 -11.09
N ILE A 327 1.23 -21.67 -10.64
CA ILE A 327 0.55 -20.86 -9.63
C ILE A 327 1.01 -21.28 -8.22
N ASP A 328 1.04 -22.59 -7.96
CA ASP A 328 1.45 -23.18 -6.67
C ASP A 328 2.95 -22.98 -6.39
N GLY A 329 3.77 -22.93 -7.45
CA GLY A 329 5.22 -22.74 -7.36
C GLY A 329 5.67 -21.29 -7.14
N ALA A 330 4.78 -20.32 -7.35
CA ALA A 330 5.09 -18.91 -7.13
C ALA A 330 4.93 -18.52 -5.66
N ASP A 331 5.82 -17.65 -5.17
CA ASP A 331 5.63 -16.97 -3.90
C ASP A 331 4.73 -15.76 -4.09
N TRP A 332 3.61 -15.71 -3.36
CA TRP A 332 2.63 -14.64 -3.49
C TRP A 332 2.72 -13.65 -2.33
N LEU A 333 2.36 -12.40 -2.61
CA LEU A 333 2.19 -11.35 -1.63
C LEU A 333 0.79 -10.77 -1.75
N LEU A 334 0.09 -10.65 -0.62
CA LEU A 334 -1.25 -10.10 -0.55
C LEU A 334 -1.22 -8.57 -0.72
N THR A 335 -1.91 -8.03 -1.74
CA THR A 335 -1.94 -6.59 -2.03
C THR A 335 -3.18 -5.92 -1.51
N THR A 336 -4.32 -6.59 -1.65
CA THR A 336 -5.65 -6.09 -1.32
C THR A 336 -6.43 -7.21 -0.65
N VAL A 337 -7.16 -6.88 0.42
CA VAL A 337 -8.09 -7.79 1.07
C VAL A 337 -9.45 -7.13 1.15
N THR A 338 -10.43 -7.68 0.45
CA THR A 338 -11.81 -7.24 0.55
C THR A 338 -12.57 -8.20 1.43
N HIS A 339 -12.95 -7.75 2.61
CA HIS A 339 -13.81 -8.45 3.55
C HIS A 339 -15.27 -8.12 3.24
N SER A 340 -16.08 -9.12 2.93
CA SER A 340 -17.50 -8.93 2.61
C SER A 340 -18.37 -9.70 3.59
N LEU A 341 -19.25 -8.99 4.29
CA LEU A 341 -20.26 -9.53 5.19
C LEU A 341 -21.63 -9.16 4.63
N ASN A 342 -22.39 -10.13 4.13
CA ASN A 342 -23.72 -9.93 3.56
C ASN A 342 -24.56 -11.21 3.68
N GLU A 343 -25.67 -11.32 2.95
CA GLU A 343 -26.55 -12.50 2.94
C GLU A 343 -25.84 -13.82 2.59
N SER A 344 -24.72 -13.78 1.85
CA SER A 344 -23.88 -14.95 1.55
C SER A 344 -22.95 -15.38 2.69
N GLY A 345 -22.95 -14.64 3.80
CA GLY A 345 -22.10 -14.85 4.96
C GLY A 345 -20.88 -13.92 4.99
N TYR A 346 -19.78 -14.39 5.59
CA TYR A 346 -18.50 -13.67 5.62
C TYR A 346 -17.50 -14.33 4.69
N THR A 347 -17.10 -13.61 3.65
CA THR A 347 -16.18 -14.05 2.59
C THR A 347 -15.04 -13.05 2.44
N ASN A 348 -13.95 -13.44 1.75
CA ASN A 348 -12.92 -12.50 1.35
C ASN A 348 -12.58 -12.64 -0.13
N THR A 349 -12.39 -11.52 -0.81
CA THR A 349 -11.67 -11.48 -2.09
C THR A 349 -10.23 -11.06 -1.81
N LEU A 350 -9.28 -11.88 -2.27
CA LEU A 350 -7.86 -11.65 -2.08
C LEU A 350 -7.21 -11.34 -3.42
N GLU A 351 -6.46 -10.25 -3.48
CA GLU A 351 -5.62 -9.90 -4.63
C GLU A 351 -4.15 -10.10 -4.28
N LEU A 352 -3.43 -10.84 -5.12
CA LEU A 352 -2.06 -11.22 -4.90
C LEU A 352 -1.19 -10.88 -6.11
N GLU A 353 0.06 -10.52 -5.83
CA GLU A 353 1.12 -10.35 -6.83
C GLU A 353 2.33 -11.21 -6.48
N VAL A 354 3.24 -11.40 -7.45
CA VAL A 354 4.45 -12.20 -7.22
C VAL A 354 5.36 -11.48 -6.22
N LYS A 355 5.75 -12.21 -5.17
CA LYS A 355 6.80 -11.78 -4.26
C LYS A 355 8.14 -11.96 -4.97
N ILE A 356 8.85 -10.86 -5.17
CA ILE A 356 10.20 -10.90 -5.71
C ILE A 356 11.16 -10.80 -4.54
N GLU A 357 11.90 -11.89 -4.29
CA GLU A 357 13.10 -11.79 -3.47
C GLU A 357 14.08 -10.86 -4.16
N SER A 358 14.67 -9.96 -3.38
CA SER A 358 15.58 -8.93 -3.89
C SER A 358 16.54 -9.55 -4.89
N LEU A 359 16.45 -9.14 -6.16
CA LEU A 359 17.45 -9.46 -7.19
C LEU A 359 18.83 -9.31 -6.56
N GLU A 360 19.50 -10.44 -6.31
CA GLU A 360 20.95 -10.47 -6.19
C GLU A 360 21.45 -10.01 -7.56
N MET A 361 21.88 -8.75 -7.59
CA MET A 361 22.60 -8.19 -8.72
C MET A 361 24.02 -8.70 -8.56
N GLU A 362 24.39 -9.74 -9.31
CA GLU A 362 25.81 -10.00 -9.61
C GLU A 362 26.39 -8.90 -10.51
#